data_AF-A0A5E4NSA0-F1
#
_entry.id   AF-A0A5E4NSA0-F1
#
_cell.length_a   1.000
_cell.length_b   1.000
_cell.length_c   1.000
_cell.angle_alpha   90.00
_cell.angle_beta   90.00
_cell.angle_gamma   90.00
#
_symmetry.space_group_name_H-M   'P 1'
#
loop_
_entity.id
_entity.type
_entity.pdbx_description
1 polymer ?
#
loop_
_entity_poly.entity_id
_entity_poly.type
_entity_poly.pdbx_seq_one_letter_code
_entity_poly.pdbx_strand_id
1 'polypeptide(L)' 'MALKGNRFQDVDGIQQNATEQLRGVSKNDFQRCFQKWQERRRTCIDSEVAYFEGDGM' A
#
# COMPACT_ATOMS: atom_id res chain seq x y z
N MET A 1 2.16 -10.37 -6.42
CA MET A 1 2.08 -10.50 -7.90
C MET A 1 0.65 -10.82 -8.35
N ALA A 2 -0.38 -10.25 -7.70
CA ALA A 2 -1.75 -10.75 -7.85
C ALA A 2 -2.73 -9.82 -8.60
N LEU A 3 -2.49 -8.51 -8.60
CA LEU A 3 -3.37 -7.54 -9.27
C LEU A 3 -2.66 -6.81 -10.42
N LYS A 4 -1.47 -6.27 -10.18
CA LYS A 4 -0.70 -5.55 -11.20
C LYS A 4 -0.29 -6.50 -12.33
N GLY A 5 -0.63 -6.13 -13.57
CA GLY A 5 -0.29 -6.89 -14.77
C GLY A 5 -1.33 -7.96 -15.17
N ASN A 6 -2.37 -8.16 -14.36
CA ASN A 6 -3.41 -9.16 -14.64
C ASN A 6 -4.63 -8.52 -15.30
N ARG A 7 -5.11 -9.12 -16.39
CA ARG A 7 -6.39 -8.77 -17.03
C ARG A 7 -7.49 -9.63 -16.42
N PHE A 8 -8.58 -8.99 -16.00
CA PHE A 8 -9.78 -9.65 -15.51
C PHE A 8 -10.89 -9.55 -16.55
N GLN A 9 -11.71 -10.59 -16.63
CA GLN A 9 -12.80 -10.69 -17.62
C GLN A 9 -13.99 -9.80 -17.25
N ASP A 10 -14.25 -9.65 -15.95
CA ASP A 10 -15.39 -8.94 -15.38
C ASP A 10 -15.04 -8.33 -14.02
N VAL A 11 -15.99 -7.57 -13.46
CA VAL A 11 -15.84 -6.90 -12.16
C VAL A 11 -15.78 -7.89 -11.00
N ASP A 12 -16.53 -8.98 -11.08
CA ASP A 12 -16.59 -9.99 -10.01
C ASP A 12 -15.22 -10.65 -9.81
N GLY A 13 -14.52 -10.97 -10.91
CA GLY A 13 -13.14 -11.46 -10.86
C GLY A 13 -12.18 -10.47 -10.20
N ILE A 14 -12.34 -9.16 -10.43
CA ILE A 14 -11.53 -8.13 -9.77
C ILE A 14 -11.81 -8.12 -8.27
N GLN A 15 -13.09 -8.10 -7.89
CA GLN A 15 -13.51 -8.03 -6.49
C GLN A 15 -13.05 -9.25 -5.69
N GLN A 16 -13.21 -10.45 -6.26
CA GLN A 16 -12.76 -11.68 -5.64
C GLN A 16 -11.24 -11.64 -5.39
N ASN A 17 -10.46 -11.33 -6.42
CA ASN A 17 -9.01 -11.36 -6.30
C ASN A 17 -8.49 -10.27 -5.34
N ALA A 18 -9.06 -9.06 -5.39
CA ALA A 18 -8.74 -8.00 -4.45
C ALA A 18 -9.07 -8.41 -3.00
N THR A 19 -10.23 -9.05 -2.79
CA THR A 19 -10.65 -9.53 -1.47
C THR A 19 -9.72 -10.62 -0.94
N GLU A 20 -9.32 -11.57 -1.78
CA GLU A 20 -8.35 -12.61 -1.42
C GLU A 20 -7.00 -12.01 -0.99
N GLN A 21 -6.50 -11.00 -1.73
CA GLN A 21 -5.27 -10.30 -1.36
C GLN A 21 -5.40 -9.56 -0.03
N LEU A 22 -6.52 -8.88 0.20
CA LEU A 22 -6.78 -8.17 1.46
C LEU A 22 -6.85 -9.14 2.66
N ARG A 23 -7.47 -10.32 2.48
CA ARG A 23 -7.52 -11.36 3.52
C ARG A 23 -6.14 -11.94 3.86
N GLY A 24 -5.20 -11.91 2.91
CA GLY A 24 -3.82 -12.35 3.12
C GLY A 24 -2.99 -11.38 3.97
N VAL A 25 -3.46 -10.15 4.20
CA VAL A 25 -2.74 -9.18 5.04
C VAL A 25 -2.81 -9.62 6.51
N SER A 26 -1.66 -9.95 7.08
CA SER A 26 -1.60 -10.32 8.50
C SER A 26 -1.93 -9.12 9.40
N LYS A 27 -2.45 -9.39 10.60
CA LYS A 27 -2.69 -8.34 11.60
C LYS A 27 -1.41 -7.55 11.91
N ASN A 28 -0.26 -8.23 11.96
CA ASN A 28 1.02 -7.60 12.25
C ASN A 28 1.46 -6.66 11.12
N ASP A 29 1.25 -7.05 9.86
CA ASP A 29 1.60 -6.18 8.72
C ASP A 29 0.67 -4.97 8.66
N PHE A 30 -0.62 -5.16 8.94
CA PHE A 30 -1.56 -4.05 9.06
C PHE A 30 -1.17 -3.09 10.20
N GLN A 31 -0.78 -3.61 11.37
CA GLN A 31 -0.30 -2.79 12.48
C GLN A 31 0.99 -2.02 12.13
N ARG A 32 1.92 -2.65 11.41
CA ARG A 32 3.17 -2.03 10.96
C ARG A 32 2.92 -0.83 10.03
N CYS A 33 1.83 -0.84 9.26
CA CYS A 33 1.46 0.32 8.45
C CYS A 33 1.25 1.59 9.29
N PHE A 34 0.71 1.48 10.51
CA PHE A 34 0.54 2.64 11.40
C PHE A 34 1.86 3.16 11.96
N GLN A 35 2.85 2.28 12.17
CA GLN A 35 4.20 2.70 12.57
C GLN A 35 4.86 3.48 11.43
N LYS A 36 4.85 2.91 10.22
CA LYS A 36 5.36 3.56 9.01
C LYS A 36 4.66 4.89 8.72
N TRP A 37 3.34 4.99 8.95
CA TRP A 37 2.62 6.24 8.78
C TRP A 37 3.11 7.35 9.73
N GLN A 38 3.41 7.02 11.00
CA GLN A 38 3.96 7.98 11.96
C GLN A 38 5.37 8.44 11.56
N GLU A 39 6.20 7.53 11.07
CA GLU A 39 7.53 7.84 10.53
C GLU A 39 7.42 8.79 9.33
N ARG A 40 6.57 8.45 8.34
CA ARG A 40 6.32 9.30 7.16
C ARG A 40 5.78 10.68 7.54
N ARG A 41 4.96 10.78 8.59
CA ARG A 41 4.51 12.08 9.11
C ARG A 41 5.68 12.91 9.64
N ARG A 42 6.63 12.30 10.36
CA ARG A 42 7.84 12.99 10.84
C ARG A 42 8.67 13.46 9.65
N THR A 43 8.95 12.59 8.69
CA THR A 43 9.72 12.92 7.49
C THR A 43 9.06 14.04 6.67
N CYS A 44 7.73 14.06 6.57
CA CYS A 44 7.00 15.15 5.91
C CYS A 44 7.26 16.50 6.57
N ILE A 45 7.29 16.56 7.90
CA ILE A 45 7.62 17.80 8.65
C ILE A 45 9.07 18.20 8.38
N ASP A 46 9.99 17.25 8.46
CA ASP A 46 11.43 17.49 8.27
C ASP A 46 11.77 17.89 6.83
N SER A 47 10.93 17.48 5.87
CA SER A 47 11.06 17.81 4.44
C SER A 47 10.33 19.10 4.07
N GLU A 48 9.82 19.88 5.04
CA GLU A 48 9.01 21.08 4.79
C GLU A 48 7.83 20.81 3.85
N VAL A 49 7.18 19.65 4.01
CA VAL A 49 6.04 19.18 3.20
C VAL A 49 6.40 18.84 1.75
N ALA A 50 7.68 18.81 1.38
CA ALA A 50 8.12 18.29 0.09
C ALA A 50 7.86 16.77 -0.02
N TYR A 51 7.62 16.29 -1.24
CA TYR A 51 7.62 14.85 -1.52
C TYR A 51 9.02 14.28 -1.30
N PHE A 52 9.13 13.24 -0.48
CA PHE A 52 10.40 12.65 -0.04
C PHE A 52 10.59 11.18 -0.49
N GLU A 53 9.61 10.61 -1.20
CA GLU A 53 9.65 9.24 -1.74
C GLU A 53 9.50 9.32 -3.27
N GLY A 54 10.59 9.16 -4.02
CA GLY A 54 10.62 9.15 -5.49
C GLY A 54 11.91 8.52 -6.03
N ASP A 55 11.93 8.16 -7.31
CA ASP A 55 13.00 7.38 -7.96
C ASP A 55 14.35 8.12 -8.12
N GLY A 56 14.57 9.23 -7.39
CA GLY A 56 15.69 10.16 -7.57
C GLY A 56 16.39 10.61 -6.28
N MET A 57 16.26 9.87 -5.18
CA MET A 57 17.09 10.02 -3.97
C MET A 57 17.80 8.72 -3.63
#